data_AF-A0A5S9XFJ0-F1
#
_entry.id   AF-A0A5S9XFJ0-F1
#
_cell.length_a   1.000
_cell.length_b   1.000
_cell.length_c   1.000
_cell.angle_alpha   90.00
_cell.angle_beta   90.00
_cell.angle_gamma   90.00
#
_symmetry.space_group_name_H-M   'P 1'
#
loop_
_entity.id
_entity.type
_entity.pdbx_description
1 polymer ?
#
loop_
_entity_poly.entity_id
_entity_poly.type
_entity_poly.pdbx_seq_one_letter_code
_entity_poly.pdbx_strand_id
1 'polypeptide(L)'
;MLIGGFEDKDAADIIIPASKKLLEKCGVFDLKGYTLGLQARTCNKWSPCPVLVLLYATLGLHRYNLLQGTKFQLSHVKKYVFSTGAAASYYITLDAMEAADSSSSLQTFQTQVTENCFGRFILTCNIARIQGEPSNVYTGLNIGCRLPECPPENPFEIYYLMKDSELQENNDWIRLYLELAVATTDRNREASDFGLSNLEIVNVAVDAEGLLNAKNAIFYIRYKDLYEARLGNADFDRIAIVRRIFDEDTGRFTLVGQNQSSDIIN
;
A
#
# COMPACT_ATOMS: atom_id res chain seq x y z
N MET A 1 -34.48 -43.50 24.80
CA MET A 1 -34.48 -43.70 23.33
C MET A 1 -33.82 -42.48 22.73
N LEU A 2 -32.51 -42.59 22.45
CA LEU A 2 -31.69 -41.52 21.87
C LEU A 2 -31.98 -41.45 20.37
N ILE A 3 -32.35 -40.27 19.88
CA ILE A 3 -32.45 -39.97 18.45
C ILE A 3 -31.10 -39.36 18.07
N GLY A 4 -30.33 -40.10 17.24
CA GLY A 4 -28.99 -39.72 16.82
C GLY A 4 -29.01 -38.47 15.93
N GLY A 5 -28.22 -37.47 16.31
CA GLY A 5 -27.83 -36.39 15.43
C GLY A 5 -26.75 -36.89 14.48
N PHE A 6 -27.06 -36.92 13.19
CA PHE A 6 -26.05 -37.06 12.14
C PHE A 6 -25.29 -35.72 12.06
N GLU A 7 -24.04 -35.73 12.51
CA GLU A 7 -23.11 -34.62 12.38
C GLU A 7 -22.73 -34.45 10.90
N ASP A 8 -23.03 -33.29 10.32
CA ASP A 8 -22.54 -32.88 9.00
C ASP A 8 -21.10 -32.33 9.14
N LYS A 9 -20.16 -33.20 9.55
CA LYS A 9 -18.73 -32.89 9.70
C LYS A 9 -17.94 -33.05 8.39
N ASP A 10 -18.52 -33.74 7.40
CA ASP A 10 -17.80 -34.14 6.19
C ASP A 10 -17.77 -33.05 5.10
N ALA A 11 -18.70 -32.09 5.12
CA ALA A 11 -18.73 -31.02 4.11
C ALA A 11 -17.60 -29.99 4.31
N ALA A 12 -17.30 -29.61 5.55
CA ALA A 12 -16.28 -28.61 5.85
C ALA A 12 -14.85 -29.10 5.54
N ASP A 13 -14.57 -30.37 5.82
CA ASP A 13 -13.23 -30.97 5.65
C ASP A 13 -12.88 -31.30 4.20
N ILE A 14 -13.87 -31.40 3.30
CA ILE A 14 -13.67 -31.62 1.86
C ILE A 14 -13.63 -30.29 1.07
N ILE A 15 -14.35 -29.26 1.54
CA ILE A 15 -14.38 -27.95 0.89
C ILE A 15 -13.03 -27.23 1.01
N ILE A 16 -12.35 -27.30 2.16
CA ILE A 16 -11.08 -26.58 2.41
C ILE A 16 -9.92 -27.07 1.51
N PRO A 17 -9.69 -28.38 1.31
CA PRO A 17 -8.63 -28.87 0.43
C PRO A 17 -8.91 -28.59 -1.06
N ALA A 18 -10.16 -28.76 -1.51
CA ALA A 18 -10.55 -28.55 -2.91
C ALA A 18 -10.42 -27.08 -3.33
N SER A 19 -10.72 -26.17 -2.40
CA SER A 19 -10.65 -24.73 -2.60
C SER A 19 -9.23 -24.16 -2.46
N LYS A 20 -8.38 -24.75 -1.62
CA LYS A 20 -6.91 -24.52 -1.64
C LYS A 20 -6.27 -24.97 -2.96
N LYS A 21 -6.70 -26.13 -3.48
CA LYS A 21 -6.26 -26.66 -4.79
C LYS A 21 -6.75 -25.79 -5.96
N LEU A 22 -7.89 -25.10 -5.82
CA LEU A 22 -8.38 -24.08 -6.77
C LEU A 22 -7.56 -22.78 -6.71
N LEU A 23 -7.12 -22.34 -5.53
CA LEU A 23 -6.21 -21.20 -5.38
C LEU A 23 -4.83 -21.47 -6.01
N GLU A 24 -4.34 -22.70 -5.87
CA GLU A 24 -3.12 -23.19 -6.53
C GLU A 24 -3.29 -23.31 -8.05
N LYS A 25 -4.49 -23.61 -8.56
CA LYS A 25 -4.76 -23.84 -9.99
C LYS A 25 -5.19 -22.59 -10.77
N CYS A 26 -5.95 -21.68 -10.16
CA CYS A 26 -6.45 -20.47 -10.81
C CYS A 26 -5.60 -19.23 -10.51
N GLY A 27 -4.76 -19.24 -9.47
CA GLY A 27 -4.09 -18.04 -8.99
C GLY A 27 -5.10 -17.07 -8.34
N VAL A 28 -4.78 -16.55 -7.17
CA VAL A 28 -5.69 -15.69 -6.38
C VAL A 28 -6.20 -14.47 -7.18
N PHE A 29 -5.41 -14.00 -8.15
CA PHE A 29 -5.74 -12.88 -9.03
C PHE A 29 -6.90 -13.15 -10.00
N ASP A 30 -7.18 -14.41 -10.36
CA ASP A 30 -8.20 -14.78 -11.35
C ASP A 30 -9.49 -15.32 -10.75
N LEU A 31 -9.65 -15.19 -9.43
CA LEU A 31 -10.89 -15.48 -8.74
C LEU A 31 -12.04 -14.59 -9.23
N LYS A 32 -13.23 -15.20 -9.30
CA LYS A 32 -14.49 -14.53 -9.63
C LYS A 32 -15.48 -14.74 -8.48
N GLY A 33 -16.20 -13.69 -8.11
CA GLY A 33 -17.22 -13.75 -7.06
C GLY A 33 -16.65 -13.83 -5.66
N TYR A 34 -17.36 -14.55 -4.77
CA TYR A 34 -16.96 -14.76 -3.38
C TYR A 34 -16.57 -16.22 -3.18
N THR A 35 -15.38 -16.48 -2.65
CA THR A 35 -14.90 -17.84 -2.38
C THR A 35 -13.93 -17.80 -1.20
N LEU A 36 -14.14 -18.63 -0.18
CA LEU A 36 -13.22 -18.76 0.99
C LEU A 36 -12.90 -17.45 1.74
N GLY A 37 -13.87 -16.54 1.90
CA GLY A 37 -13.59 -15.25 2.54
C GLY A 37 -12.75 -14.29 1.68
N LEU A 38 -12.58 -14.61 0.40
CA LEU A 38 -12.05 -13.71 -0.63
C LEU A 38 -13.21 -13.19 -1.48
N GLN A 39 -13.22 -11.88 -1.71
CA GLN A 39 -14.20 -11.21 -2.56
C GLN A 39 -13.50 -10.57 -3.75
N ALA A 40 -13.93 -10.90 -4.96
CA ALA A 40 -13.50 -10.25 -6.19
C ALA A 40 -14.41 -9.06 -6.54
N ARG A 41 -13.80 -7.94 -6.94
CA ARG A 41 -14.48 -6.75 -7.44
C ARG A 41 -13.79 -6.25 -8.71
N THR A 42 -14.59 -5.73 -9.64
CA THR A 42 -14.12 -5.12 -10.88
C THR A 42 -14.29 -3.62 -10.81
N CYS A 43 -13.30 -2.89 -11.27
CA CYS A 43 -13.38 -1.43 -11.35
C CYS A 43 -13.70 -1.02 -12.77
N ASN A 44 -14.73 -0.17 -12.91
CA ASN A 44 -15.16 0.35 -14.19
C ASN A 44 -15.86 1.71 -13.99
N LYS A 45 -16.33 2.31 -15.08
CA LYS A 45 -16.99 3.63 -15.03
C LYS A 45 -18.21 3.68 -14.10
N TRP A 46 -18.91 2.57 -13.92
CA TRP A 46 -20.13 2.47 -13.11
C TRP A 46 -19.84 2.06 -11.65
N SER A 47 -18.68 1.49 -11.40
CA SER A 47 -18.20 1.09 -10.09
C SER A 47 -16.75 1.56 -9.95
N PRO A 48 -16.54 2.83 -9.57
CA PRO A 48 -15.20 3.38 -9.43
C PRO A 48 -14.42 2.61 -8.36
N CYS A 49 -13.12 2.51 -8.59
CA CYS A 49 -12.22 1.83 -7.67
C CYS A 49 -12.10 2.63 -6.36
N PRO A 50 -12.16 1.99 -5.18
CA PRO A 50 -11.89 2.68 -3.93
C PRO A 50 -10.49 3.30 -3.96
N VAL A 51 -10.35 4.54 -3.46
CA VAL A 51 -9.06 5.25 -3.45
C VAL A 51 -7.96 4.44 -2.78
N LEU A 52 -8.27 3.73 -1.69
CA LEU A 52 -7.30 2.87 -1.02
C LEU A 52 -6.76 1.75 -1.92
N VAL A 53 -7.60 1.17 -2.78
CA VAL A 53 -7.18 0.15 -3.76
C VAL A 53 -6.30 0.77 -4.84
N LEU A 54 -6.58 2.01 -5.27
CA LEU A 54 -5.71 2.73 -6.20
C LEU A 54 -4.34 2.99 -5.57
N LEU A 55 -4.27 3.43 -4.31
CA LEU A 55 -3.02 3.62 -3.58
C LEU A 55 -2.23 2.32 -3.44
N TYR A 56 -2.89 1.19 -3.18
CA TYR A 56 -2.24 -0.13 -3.13
C TYR A 56 -1.74 -0.61 -4.49
N ALA A 57 -2.47 -0.29 -5.57
CA ALA A 57 -2.01 -0.53 -6.93
C ALA A 57 -0.72 0.25 -7.23
N THR A 58 -0.70 1.55 -6.90
CA THR A 58 0.46 2.43 -7.07
C THR A 58 1.63 2.01 -6.18
N LEU A 59 1.38 1.52 -4.96
CA LEU A 59 2.42 0.95 -4.09
C LEU A 59 3.13 -0.25 -4.74
N GLY A 60 2.37 -1.13 -5.39
CA GLY A 60 2.92 -2.24 -6.17
C GLY A 60 3.82 -1.76 -7.29
N LEU A 61 3.34 -0.80 -8.09
CA LEU A 61 4.14 -0.20 -9.16
C LEU A 61 5.40 0.49 -8.64
N HIS A 62 5.28 1.23 -7.52
CA HIS A 62 6.43 1.86 -6.87
C HIS A 62 7.50 0.85 -6.49
N ARG A 63 7.11 -0.27 -5.87
CA ARG A 63 8.03 -1.38 -5.57
C ARG A 63 8.72 -1.89 -6.83
N TYR A 64 7.96 -2.13 -7.90
CA TYR A 64 8.52 -2.63 -9.15
C TYR A 64 9.52 -1.64 -9.77
N ASN A 65 9.13 -0.37 -9.89
CA ASN A 65 9.97 0.71 -10.39
C ASN A 65 11.25 0.89 -9.59
N LEU A 66 11.17 0.84 -8.25
CA LEU A 66 12.33 0.95 -7.36
C LEU A 66 13.33 -0.20 -7.57
N LEU A 67 12.85 -1.43 -7.77
CA LEU A 67 13.69 -2.62 -7.88
C LEU A 67 14.25 -2.83 -9.30
N GLN A 68 13.47 -2.48 -10.33
CA GLN A 68 13.84 -2.69 -11.73
C GLN A 68 14.40 -1.44 -12.40
N GLY A 69 14.35 -0.28 -11.74
CA GLY A 69 14.79 1.00 -12.31
C GLY A 69 13.88 1.53 -13.42
N THR A 70 12.61 1.11 -13.45
CA THR A 70 11.61 1.51 -14.47
C THR A 70 10.79 2.71 -14.03
N LYS A 71 9.98 3.27 -14.94
CA LYS A 71 9.09 4.42 -14.68
C LYS A 71 7.66 4.16 -15.16
N PHE A 72 7.04 3.09 -14.67
CA PHE A 72 5.63 2.80 -14.95
C PHE A 72 4.71 3.71 -14.14
N GLN A 73 3.69 4.24 -14.81
CA GLN A 73 2.61 5.00 -14.22
C GLN A 73 1.29 4.22 -14.32
N LEU A 74 0.48 4.30 -13.26
CA LEU A 74 -0.82 3.63 -13.21
C LEU A 74 -1.76 4.25 -14.27
N SER A 75 -2.31 3.40 -15.15
CA SER A 75 -3.39 3.80 -16.06
C SER A 75 -4.74 3.61 -15.38
N HIS A 76 -5.05 2.38 -15.00
CA HIS A 76 -6.28 2.05 -14.29
C HIS A 76 -6.16 0.69 -13.61
N VAL A 77 -7.01 0.46 -12.60
CA VAL A 77 -7.18 -0.86 -11.98
C VAL A 77 -8.31 -1.58 -12.70
N LYS A 78 -8.06 -2.83 -13.13
CA LYS A 78 -9.07 -3.67 -13.79
C LYS A 78 -9.97 -4.36 -12.77
N LYS A 79 -9.33 -5.05 -11.83
CA LYS A 79 -10.00 -5.87 -10.80
C LYS A 79 -9.10 -6.01 -9.59
N TYR A 80 -9.72 -6.32 -8.46
CA TYR A 80 -9.01 -6.71 -7.26
C TYR A 80 -9.79 -7.79 -6.53
N VAL A 81 -9.05 -8.64 -5.82
CA VAL A 81 -9.58 -9.65 -4.92
C VAL A 81 -9.05 -9.33 -3.54
N PHE A 82 -9.90 -9.32 -2.53
CA PHE A 82 -9.47 -9.00 -1.17
C PHE A 82 -10.04 -9.97 -0.14
N SER A 83 -9.30 -10.21 0.94
CA SER A 83 -9.80 -10.98 2.08
C SER A 83 -10.67 -10.14 3.00
N THR A 84 -11.75 -10.73 3.51
CA THR A 84 -12.73 -10.06 4.39
C THR A 84 -12.36 -10.11 5.88
N GLY A 85 -11.13 -10.50 6.22
CA GLY A 85 -10.63 -10.61 7.60
C GLY A 85 -10.02 -9.31 8.14
N ALA A 86 -9.66 -9.31 9.43
CA ALA A 86 -9.09 -8.13 10.12
C ALA A 86 -7.71 -7.69 9.58
N ALA A 87 -6.93 -8.63 9.05
CA ALA A 87 -5.75 -8.35 8.22
C ALA A 87 -6.11 -8.64 6.76
N ALA A 88 -6.41 -7.58 6.01
CA ALA A 88 -6.88 -7.69 4.64
C ALA A 88 -5.70 -7.77 3.67
N SER A 89 -5.72 -8.76 2.78
CA SER A 89 -4.79 -8.87 1.66
C SER A 89 -5.51 -8.56 0.37
N TYR A 90 -4.97 -7.65 -0.43
CA TYR A 90 -5.49 -7.19 -1.71
C TYR A 90 -4.60 -7.72 -2.84
N TYR A 91 -5.21 -8.47 -3.76
CA TYR A 91 -4.61 -9.00 -4.97
C TYR A 91 -5.18 -8.20 -6.14
N ILE A 92 -4.41 -7.27 -6.68
CA ILE A 92 -4.87 -6.27 -7.62
C ILE A 92 -4.28 -6.57 -9.00
N THR A 93 -5.14 -6.56 -10.02
CA THR A 93 -4.74 -6.55 -11.43
C THR A 93 -4.98 -5.14 -11.97
N LEU A 94 -3.91 -4.54 -12.48
CA LEU A 94 -3.89 -3.16 -12.95
C LEU A 94 -3.16 -3.05 -14.27
N ASP A 95 -3.39 -1.97 -14.99
CA ASP A 95 -2.65 -1.63 -16.19
C ASP A 95 -1.78 -0.40 -15.93
N ALA A 96 -0.57 -0.43 -16.48
CA ALA A 96 0.39 0.66 -16.39
C ALA A 96 1.01 0.95 -17.75
N MET A 97 1.46 2.18 -17.91
CA MET A 97 2.17 2.66 -19.10
C MET A 97 3.54 3.16 -18.70
N GLU A 98 4.50 3.06 -19.59
CA GLU A 98 5.84 3.59 -19.34
C GLU A 98 5.86 5.08 -19.64
N ALA A 99 6.26 5.89 -18.66
CA ALA A 99 6.16 7.35 -18.73
C ALA A 99 6.99 7.98 -19.87
N ALA A 100 7.97 7.25 -20.42
CA ALA A 100 8.91 7.77 -21.42
C ALA A 100 8.39 7.70 -22.87
N ASP A 101 7.38 6.88 -23.16
CA ASP A 101 6.89 6.68 -24.53
C ASP A 101 5.36 6.78 -24.60
N SER A 102 4.87 7.83 -25.28
CA SER A 102 3.45 8.03 -25.58
C SER A 102 2.87 6.98 -26.56
N SER A 103 3.73 6.16 -27.14
CA SER A 103 3.41 4.98 -27.95
C SER A 103 3.55 3.65 -27.18
N SER A 104 3.90 3.69 -25.89
CA SER A 104 4.14 2.48 -25.09
C SER A 104 2.88 1.62 -24.98
N SER A 105 3.06 0.32 -25.16
CA SER A 105 1.98 -0.65 -24.99
C SER A 105 1.57 -0.74 -23.53
N LEU A 106 0.26 -0.75 -23.28
CA LEU A 106 -0.30 -0.98 -21.97
C LEU A 106 0.17 -2.32 -21.39
N GLN A 107 0.84 -2.31 -20.25
CA GLN A 107 1.30 -3.51 -19.57
C GLN A 107 0.38 -3.85 -18.42
N THR A 108 -0.04 -5.11 -18.34
CA THR A 108 -0.85 -5.60 -17.22
C THR A 108 0.06 -6.08 -16.09
N PHE A 109 -0.14 -5.50 -14.92
CA PHE A 109 0.57 -5.80 -13.69
C PHE A 109 -0.32 -6.55 -12.70
N GLN A 110 0.33 -7.37 -11.87
CA GLN A 110 -0.27 -8.04 -10.72
C GLN A 110 0.48 -7.62 -9.45
N THR A 111 -0.25 -7.06 -8.48
CA THR A 111 0.31 -6.68 -7.18
C THR A 111 -0.46 -7.27 -6.02
N GLN A 112 0.26 -7.66 -4.97
CA GLN A 112 -0.30 -8.16 -3.72
C GLN A 112 0.16 -7.26 -2.58
N VAL A 113 -0.81 -6.65 -1.90
CA VAL A 113 -0.59 -5.77 -0.74
C VAL A 113 -1.38 -6.32 0.45
N THR A 114 -0.69 -6.51 1.57
CA THR A 114 -1.30 -6.93 2.83
C THR A 114 -1.29 -5.78 3.82
N GLU A 115 -2.46 -5.53 4.41
CA GLU A 115 -2.62 -4.72 5.61
C GLU A 115 -2.30 -5.59 6.82
N ASN A 116 -1.21 -5.28 7.52
CA ASN A 116 -0.77 -6.09 8.65
C ASN A 116 -1.60 -5.82 9.90
N CYS A 117 -2.16 -4.62 10.01
CA CYS A 117 -2.98 -4.17 11.13
C CYS A 117 -4.03 -3.20 10.62
N PHE A 118 -5.31 -3.45 10.94
CA PHE A 118 -6.40 -2.54 10.61
C PHE A 118 -6.20 -1.16 11.26
N GLY A 119 -6.44 -0.09 10.51
CA GLY A 119 -6.34 1.29 10.99
C GLY A 119 -4.92 1.78 11.29
N ARG A 120 -3.89 1.02 10.89
CA ARG A 120 -2.49 1.42 11.03
C ARG A 120 -1.80 1.43 9.67
N PHE A 121 -0.87 2.36 9.49
CA PHE A 121 -0.03 2.39 8.30
C PHE A 121 1.08 1.34 8.41
N ILE A 122 0.72 0.07 8.22
CA ILE A 122 1.65 -1.06 8.18
C ILE A 122 1.27 -1.94 6.99
N LEU A 123 1.92 -1.70 5.85
CA LEU A 123 1.62 -2.33 4.58
C LEU A 123 2.79 -3.18 4.12
N THR A 124 2.49 -4.34 3.56
CA THR A 124 3.46 -5.24 2.96
C THR A 124 3.11 -5.52 1.52
N CYS A 125 3.99 -5.22 0.58
CA CYS A 125 3.88 -5.60 -0.82
C CYS A 125 4.84 -6.77 -1.11
N ASN A 126 4.30 -7.98 -1.28
CA ASN A 126 5.13 -9.17 -1.56
C ASN A 126 5.20 -9.48 -3.06
N ILE A 127 4.17 -9.12 -3.82
CA ILE A 127 4.11 -9.35 -5.26
C ILE A 127 3.95 -8.01 -5.95
N ALA A 128 4.82 -7.71 -6.90
CA ALA A 128 4.60 -6.69 -7.92
C ALA A 128 5.39 -7.14 -9.16
N ARG A 129 4.67 -7.49 -10.23
CA ARG A 129 5.25 -8.06 -11.45
C ARG A 129 4.36 -7.78 -12.67
N ILE A 130 4.92 -7.90 -13.86
CA ILE A 130 4.15 -7.96 -15.09
C ILE A 130 3.45 -9.33 -15.15
N GLN A 131 2.21 -9.36 -15.67
CA GLN A 131 1.43 -10.58 -15.77
C GLN A 131 2.15 -11.60 -16.66
N GLY A 132 2.39 -12.80 -16.13
CA GLY A 132 3.09 -13.88 -16.82
C GLY A 132 4.53 -14.10 -16.35
N GLU A 133 5.11 -13.13 -15.63
CA GLU A 133 6.44 -13.32 -15.03
C GLU A 133 6.39 -14.23 -13.80
N PRO A 134 7.43 -15.05 -13.55
CA PRO A 134 7.52 -15.82 -12.32
C PRO A 134 7.59 -14.88 -11.10
N SER A 135 7.03 -15.34 -9.98
CA SER A 135 7.14 -14.62 -8.69
C SER A 135 7.77 -15.56 -7.67
N ASN A 136 8.80 -15.08 -6.99
CA ASN A 136 9.32 -15.75 -5.80
C ASN A 136 8.37 -15.44 -4.64
N VAL A 137 7.34 -16.26 -4.49
CA VAL A 137 6.34 -16.09 -3.43
C VAL A 137 6.89 -16.67 -2.13
N TYR A 138 7.41 -15.82 -1.24
CA TYR A 138 7.68 -16.20 0.14
C TYR A 138 6.51 -15.81 1.04
N THR A 139 5.69 -16.80 1.42
CA THR A 139 4.65 -16.64 2.45
C THR A 139 5.25 -16.80 3.85
N GLY A 140 6.19 -15.94 4.23
CA GLY A 140 6.70 -15.85 5.60
C GLY A 140 5.76 -15.05 6.51
N LEU A 141 5.74 -15.32 7.82
CA LEU A 141 5.02 -14.50 8.79
C LEU A 141 5.57 -13.06 8.82
N ASN A 142 4.69 -12.10 9.16
CA ASN A 142 5.09 -10.72 9.34
C ASN A 142 5.78 -10.56 10.70
N ILE A 143 7.07 -10.28 10.68
CA ILE A 143 7.80 -9.88 11.89
C ILE A 143 7.32 -8.47 12.22
N GLY A 144 6.75 -8.29 13.42
CA GLY A 144 6.14 -7.03 13.84
C GLY A 144 7.07 -5.85 13.60
N CYS A 145 6.72 -5.01 12.64
CA CYS A 145 7.49 -3.82 12.37
C CYS A 145 7.14 -2.76 13.41
N ARG A 146 8.12 -2.38 14.22
CA ARG A 146 7.98 -1.23 15.13
C ARG A 146 7.71 0.02 14.32
N LEU A 147 6.73 0.82 14.75
CA LEU A 147 6.46 2.11 14.14
C LEU A 147 7.72 2.98 14.21
N PRO A 148 8.04 3.76 13.17
CA PRO A 148 9.17 4.68 13.23
C PRO A 148 8.85 5.84 14.18
N GLU A 149 9.75 6.11 15.12
CA GLU A 149 9.61 7.20 16.08
C GLU A 149 10.26 8.47 15.53
N CYS A 150 9.76 9.63 15.98
CA CYS A 150 10.43 10.90 15.72
C CYS A 150 11.71 10.95 16.59
N PRO A 151 12.87 11.37 16.04
CA PRO A 151 14.04 11.65 16.85
C PRO A 151 13.75 12.74 17.90
N PRO A 152 14.54 12.83 18.98
CA PRO A 152 14.38 13.88 19.97
C PRO A 152 14.78 15.26 19.43
N GLU A 153 15.74 15.34 18.51
CA GLU A 153 16.06 16.56 17.78
C GLU A 153 15.20 16.70 16.51
N ASN A 154 15.08 17.93 15.98
CA ASN A 154 14.30 18.20 14.78
C ASN A 154 14.86 17.41 13.56
N PRO A 155 14.11 16.45 12.97
CA PRO A 155 14.58 15.63 11.86
C PRO A 155 14.95 16.46 10.62
N PHE A 156 14.37 17.64 10.46
CA PHE A 156 14.64 18.53 9.33
C PHE A 156 15.96 19.31 9.46
N GLU A 157 16.61 19.25 10.64
CA GLU A 157 17.90 19.89 10.90
C GLU A 157 19.05 18.86 10.96
N ILE A 158 18.76 17.63 11.37
CA ILE A 158 19.79 16.58 11.58
C ILE A 158 19.94 15.62 10.40
N TYR A 159 18.91 15.46 9.58
CA TYR A 159 18.91 14.55 8.43
C TYR A 159 19.00 15.29 7.10
N TYR A 160 19.15 14.54 6.00
CA TYR A 160 19.22 15.13 4.67
C TYR A 160 17.90 15.80 4.30
N LEU A 161 17.89 17.12 4.26
CA LEU A 161 16.77 17.91 3.77
C LEU A 161 16.75 17.87 2.24
N MET A 162 15.70 17.29 1.67
CA MET A 162 15.51 17.17 0.23
C MET A 162 15.42 18.55 -0.43
N LYS A 163 16.12 18.72 -1.55
CA LYS A 163 16.05 19.95 -2.34
C LYS A 163 14.73 20.04 -3.10
N ASP A 164 14.29 21.25 -3.42
CA ASP A 164 13.05 21.46 -4.19
C ASP A 164 13.07 20.71 -5.53
N SER A 165 14.21 20.67 -6.24
CA SER A 165 14.33 19.93 -7.50
C SER A 165 14.14 18.42 -7.32
N GLU A 166 14.71 17.86 -6.25
CA GLU A 166 14.58 16.44 -5.91
C GLU A 166 13.14 16.12 -5.51
N LEU A 167 12.48 17.02 -4.77
CA LEU A 167 11.08 16.88 -4.40
C LEU A 167 10.17 16.92 -5.63
N GLN A 168 10.41 17.82 -6.58
CA GLN A 168 9.64 17.86 -7.83
C GLN A 168 9.81 16.59 -8.67
N GLU A 169 11.04 16.08 -8.79
CA GLU A 169 11.33 14.85 -9.54
C GLU A 169 10.74 13.59 -8.89
N ASN A 170 10.61 13.59 -7.56
CA ASN A 170 10.19 12.44 -6.75
C ASN A 170 8.78 12.60 -6.15
N ASN A 171 8.06 13.65 -6.54
CA ASN A 171 6.77 14.02 -5.96
C ASN A 171 5.77 12.86 -5.99
N ASP A 172 5.74 12.09 -7.08
CA ASP A 172 4.77 11.00 -7.27
C ASP A 172 4.80 9.96 -6.13
N TRP A 173 5.99 9.45 -5.78
CA TRP A 173 6.10 8.43 -4.74
C TRP A 173 6.17 9.00 -3.33
N ILE A 174 6.68 10.22 -3.14
CA ILE A 174 6.64 10.92 -1.85
C ILE A 174 5.19 11.21 -1.48
N ARG A 175 4.40 11.72 -2.43
CA ARG A 175 2.97 11.93 -2.26
C ARG A 175 2.25 10.63 -1.99
N LEU A 176 2.59 9.54 -2.69
CA LEU A 176 2.05 8.21 -2.38
C LEU A 176 2.28 7.82 -0.91
N TYR A 177 3.46 8.06 -0.35
CA TYR A 177 3.77 7.70 1.05
C TYR A 177 2.91 8.51 2.03
N LEU A 178 2.76 9.80 1.77
CA LEU A 178 1.89 10.68 2.56
C LEU A 178 0.42 10.26 2.46
N GLU A 179 -0.08 10.03 1.25
CA GLU A 179 -1.47 9.64 1.00
C GLU A 179 -1.80 8.28 1.64
N LEU A 180 -0.89 7.31 1.57
CA LEU A 180 -1.02 6.03 2.27
C LEU A 180 -1.03 6.22 3.79
N ALA A 181 -0.16 7.09 4.32
CA ALA A 181 -0.11 7.37 5.75
C ALA A 181 -1.44 7.94 6.25
N VAL A 182 -2.07 8.87 5.52
CA VAL A 182 -3.36 9.47 5.90
C VAL A 182 -4.51 8.47 5.70
N ALA A 183 -4.63 7.87 4.51
CA ALA A 183 -5.77 7.03 4.15
C ALA A 183 -5.86 5.72 4.95
N THR A 184 -4.73 5.19 5.43
CA THR A 184 -4.73 3.95 6.23
C THR A 184 -5.10 4.18 7.69
N THR A 185 -4.80 5.37 8.25
CA THR A 185 -5.07 5.71 9.65
C THR A 185 -6.45 6.32 9.89
N ASP A 186 -6.99 7.06 8.93
CA ASP A 186 -8.33 7.68 9.06
C ASP A 186 -9.33 7.07 8.06
N ARG A 187 -9.77 5.84 8.37
CA ARG A 187 -10.72 5.09 7.52
C ARG A 187 -12.17 5.55 7.62
N ASN A 188 -12.47 6.49 8.52
CA ASN A 188 -13.83 7.02 8.68
C ASN A 188 -14.17 8.07 7.62
N ARG A 189 -13.17 8.59 6.89
CA ARG A 189 -13.39 9.45 5.73
C ARG A 189 -13.90 8.59 4.57
N GLU A 190 -14.99 9.03 3.94
CA GLU A 190 -15.53 8.35 2.76
C GLU A 190 -14.47 8.32 1.65
N ALA A 191 -14.54 7.29 0.78
CA ALA A 191 -13.50 7.03 -0.22
C ALA A 191 -13.25 8.20 -1.20
N SER A 192 -14.15 9.19 -1.30
CA SER A 192 -13.98 10.42 -2.08
C SER A 192 -13.39 11.61 -1.30
N ASP A 193 -13.38 11.53 0.04
CA ASP A 193 -13.25 12.68 0.95
C ASP A 193 -12.06 12.57 1.91
N PHE A 194 -11.13 11.63 1.69
CA PHE A 194 -9.87 11.54 2.45
C PHE A 194 -9.05 12.84 2.49
N GLY A 195 -9.44 13.86 1.72
CA GLY A 195 -8.76 15.15 1.67
C GLY A 195 -7.37 15.05 1.04
N LEU A 196 -7.05 13.95 0.36
CA LEU A 196 -5.71 13.68 -0.20
C LEU A 196 -5.27 14.78 -1.18
N SER A 197 -6.21 15.36 -1.94
CA SER A 197 -5.95 16.51 -2.81
C SER A 197 -5.66 17.81 -2.06
N ASN A 198 -6.04 17.90 -0.78
CA ASN A 198 -5.82 19.04 0.11
C ASN A 198 -4.54 18.88 0.96
N LEU A 199 -3.74 17.83 0.73
CA LEU A 199 -2.44 17.66 1.38
C LEU A 199 -1.37 18.46 0.62
N GLU A 200 -0.74 19.40 1.33
CA GLU A 200 0.35 20.25 0.83
C GLU A 200 1.66 19.82 1.50
N ILE A 201 2.59 19.26 0.73
CA ILE A 201 3.93 18.90 1.23
C ILE A 201 4.74 20.18 1.41
N VAL A 202 5.29 20.38 2.62
CA VAL A 202 6.10 21.55 2.98
C VAL A 202 7.58 21.25 2.80
N ASN A 203 8.09 20.20 3.43
CA ASN A 203 9.47 19.76 3.29
C ASN A 203 9.60 18.26 3.59
N VAL A 204 10.72 17.67 3.14
CA VAL A 204 11.00 16.24 3.32
C VAL A 204 12.43 16.06 3.80
N ALA A 205 12.61 15.38 4.92
CA ALA A 205 13.91 14.95 5.41
C ALA A 205 14.06 13.42 5.32
N VAL A 206 15.28 12.94 5.08
CA VAL A 206 15.56 11.53 4.82
C VAL A 206 16.72 11.03 5.68
N ASP A 207 16.44 10.01 6.49
CA ASP A 207 17.44 9.23 7.22
C ASP A 207 17.77 7.95 6.42
N ALA A 208 18.76 8.06 5.53
CA ALA A 208 19.24 6.97 4.68
C ALA A 208 20.56 7.32 3.96
N GLU A 209 21.67 7.61 4.65
CA GLU A 209 22.97 7.98 4.02
C GLU A 209 22.88 8.96 2.81
N GLY A 210 21.81 9.78 2.72
CA GLY A 210 21.50 10.66 1.57
C GLY A 210 20.96 10.01 0.30
N LEU A 211 20.64 8.70 0.26
CA LEU A 211 20.24 7.99 -0.96
C LEU A 211 18.71 7.82 -1.07
N LEU A 212 18.05 8.66 -1.88
CA LEU A 212 16.58 8.64 -2.05
C LEU A 212 16.03 7.31 -2.59
N ASN A 213 16.85 6.56 -3.33
CA ASN A 213 16.51 5.25 -3.89
C ASN A 213 16.95 4.08 -2.97
N ALA A 214 17.41 4.36 -1.74
CA ALA A 214 17.82 3.33 -0.81
C ALA A 214 16.67 2.34 -0.54
N LYS A 215 16.96 1.04 -0.61
CA LYS A 215 16.01 -0.02 -0.27
C LYS A 215 15.42 0.13 1.14
N ASN A 216 16.24 0.63 2.08
CA ASN A 216 15.85 0.92 3.45
C ASN A 216 16.07 2.42 3.74
N ALA A 217 15.04 3.09 4.25
CA ALA A 217 15.11 4.53 4.54
C ALA A 217 13.98 4.94 5.50
N ILE A 218 14.17 6.02 6.25
CA ILE A 218 13.09 6.71 6.97
C ILE A 218 12.88 8.09 6.35
N PHE A 219 11.63 8.40 6.04
CA PHE A 219 11.18 9.67 5.47
C PHE A 219 10.38 10.43 6.51
N TYR A 220 10.72 11.69 6.71
CA TYR A 220 9.98 12.65 7.51
C TYR A 220 9.36 13.65 6.54
N ILE A 221 8.04 13.61 6.38
CA ILE A 221 7.31 14.45 5.42
C ILE A 221 6.49 15.43 6.25
N ARG A 222 6.88 16.70 6.29
CA ARG A 222 6.02 17.75 6.87
C ARG A 222 5.00 18.15 5.83
N TYR A 223 3.75 18.24 6.24
CA TYR A 223 2.66 18.60 5.35
C TYR A 223 1.59 19.39 6.08
N LYS A 224 0.84 20.19 5.33
CA LYS A 224 -0.39 20.81 5.82
C LYS A 224 -1.59 20.00 5.35
N ASP A 225 -2.44 19.63 6.29
CA ASP A 225 -3.75 19.06 6.02
C ASP A 225 -4.78 20.20 5.88
N LEU A 226 -4.92 20.72 4.66
CA LEU A 226 -5.83 21.85 4.41
C LEU A 226 -7.31 21.45 4.55
N TYR A 227 -7.63 20.16 4.60
CA TYR A 227 -8.97 19.69 4.92
C TYR A 227 -9.26 19.91 6.41
N GLU A 228 -8.35 19.50 7.29
CA GLU A 228 -8.44 19.76 8.74
C GLU A 228 -8.49 21.26 9.05
N ALA A 229 -7.68 22.06 8.34
CA ALA A 229 -7.71 23.52 8.47
C ALA A 229 -9.10 24.11 8.15
N ARG A 230 -9.79 23.59 7.13
CA ARG A 230 -11.16 24.02 6.76
C ARG A 230 -12.20 23.62 7.79
N LEU A 231 -11.97 22.52 8.51
CA LEU A 231 -12.82 22.10 9.63
C LEU A 231 -12.58 22.93 10.90
N GLY A 232 -11.64 23.88 10.87
CA GLY A 232 -11.27 24.71 12.01
C GLY A 232 -10.39 23.99 13.02
N ASN A 233 -9.78 22.86 12.65
CA ASN A 233 -8.84 22.16 13.51
C ASN A 233 -7.51 22.93 13.57
N ALA A 234 -7.00 23.13 14.78
CA ALA A 234 -5.74 23.83 14.99
C ALA A 234 -4.52 22.99 14.58
N ASP A 235 -4.64 21.66 14.61
CA ASP A 235 -3.57 20.70 14.30
C ASP A 235 -3.59 20.27 12.82
N PHE A 236 -3.35 21.24 11.93
CA PHE A 236 -3.27 21.01 10.48
C PHE A 236 -1.84 20.98 9.94
N ASP A 237 -0.83 21.38 10.70
CA ASP A 237 0.59 21.21 10.35
C ASP A 237 1.11 19.92 10.99
N ARG A 238 1.53 18.96 10.15
CA ARG A 238 1.68 17.56 10.54
C ARG A 238 2.95 16.98 9.95
N ILE A 239 3.42 15.90 10.56
CA ILE A 239 4.58 15.14 10.09
C ILE A 239 4.14 13.68 9.89
N ALA A 240 4.31 13.18 8.67
CA ALA A 240 4.24 11.77 8.37
C ALA A 240 5.64 11.17 8.45
N ILE A 241 5.82 10.17 9.32
CA ILE A 241 7.07 9.44 9.49
C ILE A 241 6.89 8.08 8.83
N VAL A 242 7.66 7.80 7.77
CA VAL A 242 7.50 6.62 6.93
C VAL A 242 8.81 5.87 6.81
N ARG A 243 8.88 4.67 7.38
CA ARG A 243 9.98 3.73 7.20
C ARG A 243 9.69 2.81 6.03
N ARG A 244 10.60 2.81 5.07
CA ARG A 244 10.69 1.88 3.96
C ARG A 244 11.68 0.77 4.29
N ILE A 245 11.26 -0.47 4.07
CA ILE A 245 12.08 -1.65 4.30
C ILE A 245 11.96 -2.57 3.08
N PHE A 246 13.09 -3.05 2.57
CA PHE A 246 13.14 -4.14 1.61
C PHE A 246 14.05 -5.25 2.12
N ASP A 247 13.46 -6.42 2.28
CA ASP A 247 14.13 -7.65 2.69
C ASP A 247 14.50 -8.45 1.42
N GLU A 248 15.80 -8.61 1.17
CA GLU A 248 16.29 -9.28 -0.04
C GLU A 248 16.06 -10.79 -0.03
N ASP A 249 16.07 -11.42 1.14
CA ASP A 249 15.91 -12.87 1.30
C ASP A 249 14.48 -13.29 0.97
N THR A 250 13.50 -12.49 1.42
CA THR A 250 12.08 -12.76 1.21
C THR A 250 11.47 -12.01 0.03
N GLY A 251 12.19 -11.02 -0.51
CA GLY A 251 11.67 -10.09 -1.54
C GLY A 251 10.57 -9.17 -1.02
N ARG A 252 10.41 -9.05 0.30
CA ARG A 252 9.32 -8.31 0.94
C ARG A 252 9.61 -6.81 0.94
N PHE A 253 8.67 -6.03 0.43
CA PHE A 253 8.69 -4.58 0.55
C PHE A 253 7.66 -4.13 1.59
N THR A 254 8.09 -3.36 2.58
CA THR A 254 7.23 -2.96 3.70
C THR A 254 7.31 -1.46 3.90
N LEU A 255 6.14 -0.83 4.04
CA LEU A 255 5.99 0.56 4.46
C LEU A 255 5.31 0.59 5.82
N VAL A 256 5.93 1.31 6.75
CA VAL A 256 5.46 1.43 8.13
C VAL A 256 5.55 2.88 8.50
N GLY A 257 4.46 3.44 9.01
CA GLY A 257 4.48 4.84 9.39
C GLY A 257 3.40 5.25 10.35
N GLN A 258 3.44 6.52 10.69
CA GLN A 258 2.48 7.19 11.53
C GLN A 258 2.47 8.68 11.24
N ASN A 259 1.34 9.33 11.56
CA ASN A 259 1.17 10.77 11.45
C ASN A 259 1.19 11.38 12.85
N GLN A 260 1.89 12.49 13.00
CA GLN A 260 2.00 13.25 14.25
C GLN A 260 1.80 14.74 13.99
N SER A 261 1.44 15.49 15.03
CA SER A 261 1.43 16.96 14.96
C SER A 261 2.86 17.48 14.78
N SER A 262 3.05 18.58 14.06
CA SER A 262 4.36 19.23 13.97
C SER A 262 4.81 19.88 15.29
N ASP A 263 3.94 20.02 16.29
CA ASP A 263 4.30 20.62 17.58
C ASP A 263 5.38 19.83 18.34
N ILE A 264 5.57 18.55 17.97
CA ILE A 264 6.58 17.68 18.60
C ILE A 264 8.03 18.07 18.25
N ILE A 265 8.24 18.86 17.19
CA ILE A 265 9.58 19.28 16.72
C ILE A 265 9.91 20.74 17.08
N ASN A 266 9.04 21.40 17.87
CA ASN A 266 9.21 22.78 18.34
C ASN A 266 9.92 22.87 19.69
#